data_AF-A0ABD5JME8-F1
#
_entry.id   AF-A0ABD5JME8-F1
#
_cell.length_a   1.000
_cell.length_b   1.000
_cell.length_c   1.000
_cell.angle_alpha   90.00
_cell.angle_beta   90.00
_cell.angle_gamma   90.00
#
_symmetry.space_group_name_H-M   'P 1'
#
loop_
_entity.id
_entity.type
_entity.pdbx_description
1 polymer ?
#
loop_
_entity_poly.entity_id
_entity_poly.type
_entity_poly.pdbx_seq_one_letter_code
_entity_poly.pdbx_strand_id
1 'polypeptide(L)'
;MLVSGFVRNEARLTFDILAASRRSGDSLETSMAAWARPLGKLTDAERFPAVTAALRAGELDTPGGPDDEFVFGLERILDGVEALVSARS
;
A
#
# COMPACT_ATOMS: atom_id res chain seq x y z
N MET A 1 3.87 19.55 7.24
CA MET A 1 2.69 18.92 7.89
C MET A 1 2.68 17.44 7.54
N LEU A 2 3.13 16.56 8.44
CA LEU A 2 3.31 15.13 8.15
C LEU A 2 1.96 14.40 8.02
N VAL A 3 1.17 14.38 9.11
CA VAL A 3 -0.11 13.66 9.16
C VAL A 3 -1.11 14.18 8.11
N SER A 4 -1.35 15.50 8.04
CA SER A 4 -2.26 16.05 7.03
C SER A 4 -1.72 15.95 5.60
N GLY A 5 -0.41 15.75 5.43
CA GLY A 5 0.21 15.40 4.15
C GLY A 5 -0.17 13.98 3.73
N PHE A 6 0.02 13.02 4.64
CA PHE A 6 -0.35 11.62 4.47
C PHE A 6 -1.84 11.45 4.16
N VAL A 7 -2.73 11.97 5.01
CA VAL A 7 -4.19 11.84 4.81
C VAL A 7 -4.64 12.44 3.48
N ARG A 8 -4.11 13.60 3.09
CA ARG A 8 -4.46 14.23 1.81
C ARG A 8 -3.96 13.39 0.62
N ASN A 9 -2.78 12.80 0.74
CA ASN A 9 -2.22 11.94 -0.30
C ASN A 9 -3.08 10.67 -0.47
N GLU A 10 -3.36 9.97 0.63
CA GLU A 10 -4.19 8.77 0.64
C GLU A 10 -5.57 9.04 0.04
N ALA A 11 -6.28 10.07 0.53
CA ALA A 11 -7.58 10.43 -0.01
C ALA A 11 -7.54 10.68 -1.53
N ARG A 12 -6.52 11.39 -2.02
CA ARG A 12 -6.36 11.66 -3.45
C ARG A 12 -6.12 10.38 -4.24
N LEU A 13 -5.20 9.52 -3.79
CA LEU A 13 -4.91 8.25 -4.45
C LEU A 13 -6.15 7.36 -4.52
N THR A 14 -6.89 7.23 -3.42
CA THR A 14 -8.14 6.46 -3.39
C THR A 14 -9.15 7.00 -4.40
N PHE A 15 -9.34 8.32 -4.47
CA PHE A 15 -10.24 8.91 -5.48
C PHE A 15 -9.78 8.67 -6.91
N ASP A 16 -8.48 8.80 -7.18
CA ASP A 16 -7.90 8.59 -8.51
C ASP A 16 -8.06 7.13 -8.96
N ILE A 17 -7.83 6.17 -8.06
CA ILE A 17 -8.04 4.72 -8.29
C ILE A 17 -9.52 4.42 -8.55
N LEU A 18 -10.43 4.89 -7.69
CA LEU A 18 -11.88 4.69 -7.87
C LEU A 18 -12.40 5.32 -9.17
N ALA A 19 -11.83 6.44 -9.59
CA ALA A 19 -12.16 7.06 -10.87
C ALA A 19 -11.63 6.23 -12.05
N ALA A 20 -10.44 5.62 -11.92
CA ALA A 20 -9.86 4.74 -12.94
C ALA A 20 -10.63 3.42 -13.10
N SER A 21 -11.02 2.77 -12.00
CA SER A 21 -11.87 1.57 -12.02
C SER A 21 -13.21 1.86 -12.70
N ARG A 22 -13.84 3.00 -12.39
CA ARG A 22 -15.10 3.41 -13.04
C ARG A 22 -14.98 3.63 -14.55
N ARG A 23 -13.82 4.09 -15.05
CA ARG A 23 -13.59 4.32 -16.49
C ARG A 23 -13.24 3.03 -17.25
N SER A 24 -12.47 2.14 -16.63
CA SER A 24 -12.02 0.89 -17.25
C SER A 24 -13.07 -0.22 -17.16
N GLY A 25 -13.92 -0.20 -16.14
CA GLY A 25 -14.84 -1.29 -15.81
C GLY A 25 -14.17 -2.43 -15.03
N ASP A 26 -12.85 -2.37 -14.80
CA ASP A 26 -12.10 -3.36 -14.04
C ASP A 26 -12.23 -3.10 -12.53
N SER A 27 -12.34 -4.18 -11.75
CA SER A 27 -12.26 -4.08 -10.30
C SER A 27 -10.84 -3.76 -9.84
N LEU A 28 -10.71 -3.24 -8.62
CA LEU A 28 -9.42 -3.00 -8.00
C LEU A 28 -8.62 -4.31 -7.87
N GLU A 29 -9.27 -5.40 -7.45
CA GLU A 29 -8.60 -6.71 -7.34
C GLU A 29 -8.09 -7.20 -8.70
N THR A 30 -8.88 -7.00 -9.76
CA THR A 30 -8.50 -7.38 -11.13
C THR A 30 -7.25 -6.62 -11.59
N SER A 31 -7.20 -5.32 -11.27
CA SER A 31 -6.07 -4.45 -11.61
C SER A 31 -4.81 -4.82 -10.83
N MET A 32 -4.94 -5.12 -9.54
CA MET A 32 -3.82 -5.56 -8.68
C MET A 32 -3.26 -6.92 -9.13
N ALA A 33 -4.12 -7.90 -9.40
CA ALA A 33 -3.69 -9.20 -9.91
C ALA A 33 -3.00 -9.09 -11.28
N ALA A 34 -3.48 -8.20 -12.15
CA ALA A 34 -2.85 -7.90 -13.43
C ALA A 34 -1.46 -7.27 -13.27
N TRP A 35 -1.25 -6.46 -12.24
CA TRP A 35 0.03 -5.83 -11.91
C TRP A 35 1.04 -6.77 -11.22
N ALA A 36 0.56 -7.66 -10.34
CA ALA A 36 1.41 -8.62 -9.63
C ALA A 36 2.08 -9.63 -10.58
N ARG A 37 1.41 -10.04 -11.67
CA ARG A 37 1.92 -11.00 -12.66
C ARG A 37 3.22 -10.55 -13.34
N PRO A 38 3.33 -9.34 -13.93
CA PRO A 38 4.59 -8.83 -14.45
C PRO A 38 5.68 -8.71 -13.39
N LEU A 39 5.34 -8.31 -12.17
CA LEU A 39 6.31 -8.17 -11.07
C LEU A 39 6.95 -9.49 -10.68
N GLY A 40 6.19 -10.58 -10.65
CA GLY A 40 6.74 -11.91 -10.44
C GLY A 40 7.72 -12.36 -11.52
N LYS A 41 7.67 -11.77 -12.73
CA LYS A 41 8.63 -12.03 -13.82
C LYS A 41 9.84 -11.10 -13.80
N LEU A 42 9.70 -9.92 -13.20
CA LEU A 42 10.74 -8.89 -13.14
C LEU A 42 11.59 -8.98 -11.86
N THR A 43 11.05 -9.61 -10.82
CA THR A 43 11.75 -9.81 -9.54
C THR A 43 12.32 -11.22 -9.48
N ASP A 44 13.58 -11.33 -9.06
CA ASP A 44 14.22 -12.60 -8.76
C ASP A 44 14.73 -12.60 -7.31
N ALA A 45 14.80 -13.78 -6.71
CA ALA A 45 15.14 -13.91 -5.29
C ALA A 45 16.60 -13.57 -4.97
N GLU A 46 17.50 -13.57 -5.95
CA GLU A 46 18.91 -13.20 -5.74
C GLU A 46 19.07 -11.68 -5.68
N ARG A 47 18.31 -10.94 -6.49
CA ARG A 47 18.43 -9.49 -6.63
C ARG A 47 17.44 -8.73 -5.76
N PHE A 48 16.25 -9.29 -5.50
CA PHE A 48 15.17 -8.65 -4.75
C PHE A 48 14.52 -9.59 -3.71
N PRO A 49 15.29 -10.15 -2.76
CA PRO A 49 14.82 -11.20 -1.86
C PRO A 49 13.57 -10.81 -1.06
N ALA A 50 13.50 -9.57 -0.57
CA ALA A 50 12.35 -9.10 0.21
C ALA A 50 11.08 -8.95 -0.65
N VAL A 51 11.21 -8.44 -1.88
CA VAL A 51 10.07 -8.26 -2.80
C VAL A 51 9.57 -9.62 -3.26
N THR A 52 10.47 -10.54 -3.61
CA THR A 52 10.10 -11.90 -3.99
C THR A 52 9.46 -12.67 -2.83
N ALA A 53 9.89 -12.43 -1.58
CA ALA A 53 9.25 -13.01 -0.41
C ALA A 53 7.82 -12.49 -0.21
N ALA A 54 7.61 -11.17 -0.33
CA ALA A 54 6.29 -10.56 -0.22
C ALA A 54 5.32 -11.03 -1.32
N LEU A 55 5.80 -11.12 -2.57
CA LEU A 55 5.04 -11.67 -3.69
C LEU A 55 4.63 -13.14 -3.45
N ARG A 56 5.53 -13.96 -2.87
CA ARG A 56 5.25 -15.37 -2.56
C ARG A 56 4.31 -15.58 -1.38
N ALA A 57 4.26 -14.63 -0.45
CA ALA A 57 3.37 -14.70 0.71
C ALA A 57 1.89 -14.56 0.31
N GLY A 58 1.60 -14.10 -0.91
CA GLY A 58 0.22 -13.86 -1.36
C GLY A 58 -0.42 -12.63 -0.71
N GLU A 59 0.38 -11.79 -0.04
CA GLU A 59 -0.09 -10.57 0.61
C GLU A 59 -0.70 -9.59 -0.40
N LEU A 60 -0.20 -9.58 -1.64
CA LEU A 60 -0.73 -8.77 -2.74
C LEU A 60 -2.00 -9.37 -3.38
N ASP A 61 -2.27 -10.65 -3.14
CA ASP A 61 -3.43 -11.37 -3.67
C ASP A 61 -4.61 -11.38 -2.69
N THR A 62 -4.38 -10.96 -1.43
CA THR A 62 -5.42 -10.90 -0.40
C THR A 62 -5.96 -9.48 -0.33
N PRO A 63 -7.22 -9.23 -0.70
CA PRO A 63 -7.82 -7.92 -0.55
C PRO A 63 -7.91 -7.61 0.95
N GLY A 64 -7.20 -6.58 1.40
CA GLY A 64 -7.45 -5.97 2.70
C GLY A 64 -8.83 -5.31 2.75
N GLY A 65 -9.27 -4.95 3.94
CA GLY A 65 -10.39 -4.02 4.10
C GLY A 65 -10.10 -2.67 3.42
N PRO A 66 -11.15 -1.94 3.00
CA PRO A 66 -11.00 -0.71 2.21
C PRO A 66 -10.16 0.38 2.88
N ASP A 67 -10.04 0.35 4.21
CA ASP A 67 -9.29 1.33 5.00
C ASP A 67 -8.04 0.73 5.70
N ASP A 68 -7.74 -0.56 5.50
CA ASP A 68 -6.70 -1.26 6.28
C ASP A 68 -5.31 -0.69 6.01
N GLU A 69 -4.98 -0.42 4.75
CA GLU A 69 -3.71 0.21 4.35
C GLU A 69 -3.58 1.62 4.92
N PHE A 70 -4.68 2.38 4.92
CA PHE A 70 -4.74 3.73 5.49
C PHE A 70 -4.50 3.71 7.00
N VAL A 71 -5.22 2.86 7.73
CA VAL A 71 -5.10 2.73 9.19
C VAL A 71 -3.70 2.29 9.56
N PHE A 72 -3.16 1.26 8.90
CA PHE A 72 -1.80 0.79 9.14
C PHE A 72 -0.77 1.91 8.96
N GLY A 73 -0.83 2.63 7.83
CA GLY A 73 0.10 3.72 7.55
C GLY A 73 -0.01 4.86 8.57
N LEU A 74 -1.24 5.23 8.94
CA LEU A 74 -1.49 6.26 9.95
C LEU A 74 -0.93 5.86 11.32
N GLU A 75 -1.18 4.62 11.77
CA GLU A 75 -0.64 4.11 13.02
C GLU A 75 0.89 4.14 13.03
N ARG A 76 1.57 3.66 11.99
CA ARG A 76 3.05 3.68 11.94
C ARG A 76 3.62 5.11 12.01
N ILE A 77 2.93 6.08 11.41
CA ILE A 77 3.31 7.50 11.52
C ILE A 77 3.14 7.97 12.98
N LEU A 78 2.01 7.64 13.61
CA LEU A 78 1.72 8.04 14.98
C LEU A 78 2.68 7.39 15.99
N ASP A 79 3.00 6.10 15.82
CA ASP A 79 3.99 5.38 16.62
C ASP A 79 5.37 6.08 16.54
N GLY A 80 5.78 6.50 15.34
CA GLY A 80 7.03 7.23 15.13
C GLY A 80 7.04 8.61 15.80
N VAL A 81 5.90 9.30 15.81
CA VAL A 81 5.74 10.58 16.53
C VAL A 81 5.79 10.36 18.03
N GLU A 82 5.12 9.34 18.56
CA GLU A 82 5.17 8.96 19.98
C GLU A 82 6.61 8.69 20.42
N ALA A 83 7.34 7.84 19.70
CA ALA A 83 8.73 7.53 20.00
C ALA A 83 9.62 8.79 20.06
N LEU A 84 9.41 9.75 19.16
CA LEU A 84 10.14 11.02 19.14
C LEU A 84 9.80 11.91 20.35
N VAL A 85 8.53 11.92 20.78
CA VAL A 85 8.08 12.68 21.95
C VAL A 85 8.64 12.07 23.23
N SER A 86 8.56 10.74 23.36
CA SER A 86 9.10 9.99 24.50
C SER A 86 10.61 10.16 24.63
N ALA A 87 11.36 10.19 23.54
CA ALA A 87 12.81 10.40 23.55
C ALA A 87 13.24 11.83 23.98
N ARG A 88 12.31 12.78 24.02
CA ARG A 88 12.55 14.19 24.41
C ARG A 88 12.09 14.52 25.83
N SER A 89 11.42 13.58 26.49
CA SER A 89 10.91 13.71 27.86
C SER A 89 11.87 13.02 28.83
#